data_AF-A0A023H3K4-F1
#
_entry.id   AF-A0A023H3K4-F1
#
_cell.length_a   1.000
_cell.length_b   1.000
_cell.length_c   1.000
_cell.angle_alpha   90.00
_cell.angle_beta   90.00
_cell.angle_gamma   90.00
#
_symmetry.space_group_name_H-M   'P 1'
#
loop_
_entity.id
_entity.type
_entity.pdbx_description
1 polymer ?
#
loop_
_entity_poly.entity_id
_entity_poly.type
_entity_poly.pdbx_seq_one_letter_code
_entity_poly.pdbx_strand_id
1 'polypeptide(L)' 'NAMANHGVLPHDGRGISFVQLNTAVLDNYNVASTFAWFLPNYIANILGRDYSTGTFDLEDISVHNGIEHDA' A
#
# COMPACT_ATOMS: atom_id res chain seq x y z
N ASN A 1 -1.82 -7.60 3.40
CA ASN A 1 -2.41 -8.91 3.76
C ASN A 1 -3.50 -8.84 4.81
N ALA A 2 -3.24 -8.46 6.08
CA ALA A 2 -4.29 -8.46 7.11
C ALA A 2 -5.56 -7.67 6.72
N MET A 3 -5.41 -6.43 6.26
CA MET A 3 -6.55 -5.63 5.79
C MET A 3 -7.34 -6.27 4.63
N ALA A 4 -6.69 -6.98 3.70
CA ALA A 4 -7.39 -7.69 2.62
C ALA A 4 -8.13 -8.93 3.14
N ASN A 5 -7.51 -9.69 4.05
CA ASN A 5 -8.11 -10.85 4.70
C ASN A 5 -9.35 -10.47 5.54
N HIS A 6 -9.40 -9.25 6.06
CA HIS A 6 -10.50 -8.71 6.84
C HIS A 6 -11.49 -7.84 6.02
N GLY A 7 -11.34 -7.78 4.69
CA GLY A 7 -12.25 -7.05 3.81
C GLY A 7 -12.16 -5.52 3.89
N VAL A 8 -11.12 -4.98 4.53
CA VAL A 8 -10.81 -3.54 4.55
C VAL A 8 -10.22 -3.10 3.20
N LEU A 9 -9.38 -3.95 2.60
CA LEU A 9 -8.92 -3.84 1.22
C LEU A 9 -9.60 -4.91 0.36
N PRO A 10 -9.59 -4.79 -0.99
CA PRO A 10 -10.02 -5.85 -1.90
C PRO A 10 -9.48 -7.20 -1.47
N HIS A 11 -10.37 -8.18 -1.31
CA HIS A 11 -10.03 -9.47 -0.72
C HIS A 11 -9.06 -10.28 -1.60
N ASP A 12 -9.12 -10.08 -2.91
CA ASP A 12 -8.20 -10.67 -3.88
C ASP A 12 -6.83 -9.99 -3.92
N GLY A 13 -6.67 -8.89 -3.19
CA GLY A 13 -5.43 -8.12 -3.12
C GLY A 13 -5.10 -7.35 -4.38
N ARG A 14 -6.07 -7.07 -5.26
CA ARG A 14 -5.82 -6.42 -6.56
C ARG A 14 -6.45 -5.05 -6.71
N GLY A 15 -5.89 -4.23 -7.59
CA GLY A 15 -6.45 -2.95 -8.00
C GLY A 15 -6.58 -1.93 -6.86
N ILE A 16 -5.69 -1.99 -5.88
CA ILE A 16 -5.72 -1.14 -4.68
C ILE A 16 -5.14 0.24 -5.05
N SER A 17 -5.89 1.33 -4.85
CA SER A 17 -5.31 2.67 -5.04
C SER A 17 -4.41 3.05 -3.86
N PHE A 18 -3.37 3.86 -4.10
CA PHE A 18 -2.48 4.30 -3.02
C PHE A 18 -3.21 5.20 -2.01
N VAL A 19 -4.18 5.98 -2.47
CA VAL A 19 -5.07 6.77 -1.61
C VAL A 19 -5.92 5.87 -0.72
N GLN A 20 -6.50 4.79 -1.28
CA GLN A 20 -7.25 3.81 -0.49
C GLN A 20 -6.36 3.16 0.57
N LEU A 21 -5.12 2.82 0.23
CA LEU A 21 -4.18 2.25 1.20
C LEU A 21 -3.86 3.24 2.33
N ASN A 22 -3.62 4.52 2.02
CA ASN A 22 -3.38 5.55 3.04
C ASN A 22 -4.56 5.66 4.03
N THR A 23 -5.78 5.82 3.51
CA THR A 23 -7.00 5.89 4.33
C THR A 23 -7.19 4.62 5.16
N ALA A 24 -7.04 3.44 4.55
CA ALA A 24 -7.20 2.17 5.26
C ALA A 24 -6.19 2.02 6.40
N VAL A 25 -4.93 2.40 6.20
CA VAL A 25 -3.91 2.36 7.25
C VAL A 25 -4.22 3.33 8.37
N LEU A 26 -4.61 4.58 8.04
CA LEU A 26 -4.94 5.60 9.04
C LEU A 26 -6.14 5.19 9.92
N ASP A 27 -7.16 4.59 9.31
CA ASP A 27 -8.42 4.26 10.00
C ASP A 27 -8.34 2.97 10.82
N ASN A 28 -7.48 2.01 10.40
CA ASN A 28 -7.45 0.67 10.98
C ASN A 28 -6.20 0.41 11.83
N TYR A 29 -5.17 1.23 11.67
CA TYR A 29 -3.96 1.16 12.48
C TYR A 29 -3.74 2.48 13.20
N ASN A 30 -3.41 2.39 14.49
CA ASN A 30 -3.03 3.55 15.30
C ASN A 30 -1.59 3.98 14.97
N VAL A 31 -1.36 4.37 13.72
CA VAL A 31 -0.08 4.87 13.22
C VAL A 31 -0.17 6.36 12.95
N ALA A 32 0.98 7.04 12.96
CA ALA A 32 1.03 8.45 12.61
C ALA A 32 0.56 8.68 11.17
N SER A 33 -0.21 9.74 10.95
CA SER A 33 -0.72 10.13 9.62
C SER A 33 0.39 10.39 8.60
N THR A 34 1.54 10.90 9.06
CA THR A 34 2.74 11.06 8.23
C THR A 34 3.23 9.73 7.68
N PHE A 35 3.19 8.66 8.47
CA PHE A 35 3.63 7.34 8.07
C PHE A 35 2.60 6.64 7.18
N ALA A 36 1.31 6.80 7.48
CA ALA A 36 0.20 6.31 6.65
C ALA A 36 0.23 6.89 5.22
N TRP A 37 0.71 8.14 5.05
CA TRP A 37 0.94 8.75 3.75
C TRP A 37 2.27 8.36 3.11
N PHE A 38 3.35 8.33 3.90
CA PHE A 38 4.70 8.07 3.38
C PHE A 38 4.81 6.70 2.71
N LEU A 39 4.30 5.64 3.34
CA LEU A 39 4.45 4.28 2.81
C LEU A 39 3.78 4.10 1.43
N PRO A 40 2.50 4.47 1.22
CA PRO A 40 1.86 4.32 -0.09
C PRO A 40 2.46 5.28 -1.15
N ASN A 41 2.94 6.46 -0.75
CA ASN A 41 3.65 7.35 -1.66
C ASN A 41 5.00 6.78 -2.10
N TYR A 42 5.77 6.21 -1.16
CA TYR A 42 7.08 5.63 -1.45
C TYR A 42 6.97 4.43 -2.40
N ILE A 43 6.01 3.53 -2.17
CA ILE A 43 5.80 2.38 -3.06
C ILE A 43 5.27 2.78 -4.45
N ALA A 44 4.44 3.84 -4.54
CA ALA A 44 4.03 4.39 -5.82
C ALA A 44 5.24 4.85 -6.65
N ASN A 45 6.21 5.52 -6.01
CA ASN A 45 7.45 5.92 -6.67
C ASN A 45 8.31 4.73 -7.10
N ILE A 46 8.47 3.71 -6.25
CA ILE A 46 9.21 2.48 -6.61
C ILE A 46 8.59 1.79 -7.82
N LEU A 47 7.26 1.71 -7.87
CA LEU A 47 6.53 1.08 -8.98
C LEU A 47 6.41 1.97 -10.22
N GLY A 48 6.88 3.22 -10.17
CA GLY A 48 6.73 4.18 -11.26
C GLY A 48 5.27 4.54 -11.55
N ARG A 49 4.41 4.54 -10.53
CA ARG A 49 2.97 4.82 -10.66
C ARG A 49 2.62 6.15 -10.00
N ASP A 50 1.59 6.81 -10.52
CA ASP A 50 1.07 8.02 -9.91
C ASP A 50 0.34 7.69 -8.59
N TYR A 51 0.66 8.41 -7.51
CA TYR A 51 0.04 8.17 -6.20
C TYR A 51 -1.48 8.43 -6.22
N SER A 52 -1.94 9.45 -6.96
CA SER A 52 -3.33 9.90 -6.90
C SER A 52 -4.28 9.05 -7.74
N THR A 53 -3.77 8.51 -8.85
CA THR A 53 -4.58 7.82 -9.88
C THR A 53 -4.16 6.38 -10.11
N GLY A 54 -2.96 6.01 -9.69
CA GLY A 54 -2.42 4.68 -9.84
C GLY A 54 -3.02 3.68 -8.85
N THR A 55 -2.95 2.41 -9.25
CA THR A 55 -3.29 1.27 -8.41
C THR A 55 -2.13 0.30 -8.36
N PHE A 56 -2.16 -0.65 -7.43
CA PHE A 56 -1.22 -1.75 -7.32
C PHE A 56 -1.91 -3.01 -6.80
N ASP A 57 -1.30 -4.16 -7.07
CA ASP A 57 -1.67 -5.44 -6.49
C ASP A 57 -0.73 -5.74 -5.32
N LEU A 58 -1.18 -6.48 -4.30
CA LEU A 58 -0.34 -6.84 -3.15
C LEU A 58 0.93 -7.61 -3.54
N GLU A 59 0.97 -8.22 -4.72
CA GLU A 59 2.16 -8.88 -5.27
C GLU A 59 3.19 -7.88 -5.84
N ASP A 60 2.76 -6.69 -6.29
CA ASP A 60 3.65 -5.66 -6.84
C ASP A 60 4.70 -5.20 -5.80
N ILE A 61 4.35 -5.21 -4.51
CA ILE A 61 5.21 -4.70 -3.43
C ILE A 61 6.28 -5.70 -2.98
N SER A 62 6.28 -6.91 -3.54
CA SER A 62 7.30 -7.95 -3.31
C SER A 62 8.50 -7.83 -4.25
N VAL A 63 8.62 -6.73 -5.00
CA VAL A 63 9.80 -6.46 -5.83
C VAL A 63 11.06 -6.33 -4.97
N HIS A 64 12.06 -7.16 -5.27
CA HIS A 64 13.31 -7.22 -4.51
C HIS A 64 14.09 -5.91 -4.60
N ASN A 65 14.62 -5.44 -3.47
CA ASN A 65 15.24 -4.12 -3.30
C ASN A 65 14.32 -2.91 -3.53
N GLY A 66 12.99 -3.12 -3.47
CA GLY A 66 12.02 -2.04 -3.36
C GLY A 66 11.79 -1.66 -1.89
N ILE A 67 10.67 -2.10 -1.35
CA ILE A 67 10.45 -2.16 0.11
C ILE A 67 10.88 -3.53 0.67
N GLU A 68 10.73 -4.59 -0.12
CA GLU A 68 11.25 -5.91 0.19
C GLU A 68 12.79 -5.88 0.15
N HIS A 69 13.42 -6.37 1.23
CA HIS A 69 14.87 -6.36 1.45
C HIS A 69 15.30 -7.56 2.30
N ASP A 70 16.57 -7.97 2.15
CA ASP A 70 17.20 -8.95 3.02
C ASP A 70 17.40 -8.39 4.44
N ALA A 71 17.41 -9.28 5.45
CA ALA A 71 17.54 -8.93 6.86
C ALA A 71 18.97 -8.61 7.33
#